data_AF-A0A397LDZ1-F1
#
_entry.id   AF-A0A397LDZ1-F1
#
_cell.length_a   1.000
_cell.length_b   1.000
_cell.length_c   1.000
_cell.angle_alpha   90.00
_cell.angle_beta   90.00
_cell.angle_gamma   90.00
#
_symmetry.space_group_name_H-M   'P 1'
#
loop_
_entity.id
_entity.type
_entity.pdbx_description
1 polymer ?
#
loop_
_entity_poly.entity_id
_entity_poly.type
_entity_poly.pdbx_seq_one_letter_code
_entity_poly.pdbx_strand_id
1 'polypeptide(L)'
;MSTKFVFKIFIAIVVGELLLVLLTTLAQEVLVDGVHLYNSSLADIIIGGGATLLAGAVSGFAAAFIAGRSVKIPHAIISILIVVETTYLILSNKVSGPLW
;
A
#
# COMPACT_ATOMS: atom_id res chain seq x y z
N MET A 1 27.63 6.77 -5.10
CA MET A 1 26.26 6.59 -5.62
C MET A 1 25.89 7.85 -6.39
N SER A 2 25.45 7.77 -7.64
CA SER A 2 25.17 8.96 -8.47
C SER A 2 23.92 9.70 -7.97
N THR A 3 23.93 11.04 -7.97
CA THR A 3 22.77 11.87 -7.61
C THR A 3 21.52 11.49 -8.41
N LYS A 4 21.68 11.14 -9.70
CA LYS A 4 20.59 10.68 -10.56
C LYS A 4 19.97 9.39 -10.06
N PHE A 5 20.79 8.49 -9.50
CA PHE A 5 20.31 7.22 -8.94
C PHE A 5 19.53 7.46 -7.65
N VAL A 6 20.05 8.29 -6.75
CA VAL A 6 19.34 8.65 -5.51
C VAL A 6 17.99 9.31 -5.82
N PHE A 7 17.96 10.25 -6.77
CA PHE A 7 16.74 10.91 -7.20
C PHE A 7 15.72 9.92 -7.77
N LYS A 8 16.17 8.98 -8.61
CA LYS A 8 15.33 7.92 -9.19
C LYS A 8 14.71 7.02 -8.11
N ILE A 9 15.47 6.68 -7.07
CA ILE A 9 14.99 5.90 -5.91
C ILE A 9 13.95 6.67 -5.13
N PHE A 10 14.21 7.95 -4.85
CA PHE A 10 13.25 8.82 -4.16
C PHE A 10 11.93 8.90 -4.91
N ILE A 11 11.96 9.16 -6.22
CA ILE A 11 10.74 9.20 -7.06
C ILE A 11 10.03 7.84 -7.06
N ALA A 12 10.75 6.72 -7.13
CA ALA A 12 10.15 5.39 -7.08
C ALA A 12 9.39 5.13 -5.77
N ILE A 13 9.93 5.58 -4.63
CA ILE A 13 9.28 5.47 -3.32
C ILE A 13 8.02 6.34 -3.29
N VAL A 14 8.14 7.63 -3.64
CA VAL A 14 7.02 8.57 -3.59
C VAL A 14 5.88 8.13 -4.50
N VAL A 15 6.18 7.73 -5.74
CA VAL A 15 5.15 7.28 -6.68
C VAL A 15 4.56 5.95 -6.24
N GLY A 16 5.38 5.00 -5.78
CA GLY A 16 4.89 3.72 -5.25
C GLY A 16 3.92 3.95 -4.09
N GLU A 17 4.28 4.79 -3.12
CA GLU A 17 3.46 5.07 -1.95
C GLU A 17 2.15 5.78 -2.32
N LEU A 18 2.21 6.82 -3.14
CA LEU A 18 0.99 7.51 -3.60
C LEU A 18 0.04 6.58 -4.36
N LEU A 19 0.60 5.66 -5.16
CA LEU A 19 -0.18 4.67 -5.88
C LEU A 19 -0.79 3.63 -4.94
N LEU A 20 -0.07 3.23 -3.90
CA LEU A 20 -0.58 2.35 -2.85
C LEU A 20 -1.79 2.99 -2.19
N VAL A 21 -1.63 4.18 -1.62
CA VAL A 21 -2.70 4.93 -0.93
C VAL A 21 -3.91 5.12 -1.84
N LEU A 22 -3.70 5.57 -3.08
CA LEU A 22 -4.81 5.76 -4.02
C LEU A 22 -5.58 4.46 -4.28
N LEU A 23 -4.86 3.38 -4.56
CA LEU A 23 -5.49 2.10 -4.91
C LEU A 23 -6.12 1.40 -3.70
N THR A 24 -5.56 1.56 -2.49
CA THR A 24 -6.17 1.03 -1.27
C THR A 24 -7.41 1.83 -0.89
N THR A 25 -7.41 3.16 -1.04
CA THR A 25 -8.63 3.98 -0.88
C THR A 25 -9.71 3.57 -1.89
N LEU A 26 -9.34 3.42 -3.16
CA LEU A 26 -10.28 2.91 -4.18
C LEU A 26 -10.82 1.52 -3.80
N ALA A 27 -9.96 0.63 -3.29
CA ALA A 27 -10.34 -0.71 -2.88
C ALA A 27 -11.29 -0.74 -1.69
N GLN A 28 -11.08 0.10 -0.69
CA GLN A 28 -11.80 0.01 0.59
C GLN A 28 -12.95 0.99 0.76
N GLU A 29 -12.94 2.11 0.03
CA GLU A 29 -13.95 3.16 0.17
C GLU A 29 -14.81 3.37 -1.10
N VAL A 30 -14.32 2.97 -2.28
CA VAL A 30 -15.03 3.17 -3.55
C VAL A 30 -15.60 1.87 -4.12
N LEU A 31 -14.82 0.78 -4.09
CA LEU A 31 -15.28 -0.53 -4.56
C LEU A 31 -16.24 -1.19 -3.55
N VAL A 32 -16.08 -0.88 -2.28
CA VAL A 32 -16.93 -1.29 -1.16
C VAL A 32 -17.15 -0.06 -0.30
N ASP A 33 -18.37 0.15 0.21
CA ASP A 33 -18.77 1.33 1.02
C ASP A 33 -18.15 1.30 2.43
N GLY A 34 -16.82 1.20 2.52
CA GLY A 34 -16.09 0.98 3.75
C GLY A 34 -16.09 -0.48 4.20
N VAL A 35 -14.90 -1.02 4.49
CA VAL A 35 -14.79 -2.34 5.10
C VAL A 35 -14.76 -2.24 6.62
N HIS A 36 -15.79 -2.80 7.26
CA HIS A 36 -15.95 -2.90 8.70
C HIS A 36 -16.11 -4.36 9.09
N LEU A 37 -15.22 -4.89 9.93
CA LEU A 37 -15.17 -6.32 10.27
C LEU A 37 -16.51 -6.89 10.78
N TYR A 38 -17.24 -6.10 11.55
CA TYR A 38 -18.47 -6.53 12.21
C TYR A 38 -19.75 -6.15 11.45
N ASN A 39 -19.65 -5.24 10.48
CA ASN A 39 -20.83 -4.66 9.81
C ASN A 39 -20.85 -4.94 8.29
N SER A 40 -19.71 -5.19 7.67
CA SER A 40 -19.63 -5.49 6.23
C SER A 40 -20.00 -6.94 5.95
N SER A 41 -20.53 -7.19 4.76
CA SER A 41 -20.81 -8.57 4.33
C SER A 41 -19.49 -9.33 4.11
N LEU A 42 -19.54 -10.66 4.17
CA LEU A 42 -18.37 -11.49 3.87
C LEU A 42 -17.85 -11.22 2.45
N ALA A 43 -18.74 -10.91 1.49
CA ALA A 43 -18.36 -10.56 0.14
C ALA A 43 -17.54 -9.26 0.09
N ASP A 44 -17.97 -8.22 0.82
CA ASP A 44 -17.27 -6.94 0.86
C ASP A 44 -15.88 -7.07 1.49
N ILE A 45 -15.77 -7.89 2.53
CA ILE A 45 -14.48 -8.20 3.17
C ILE A 45 -13.53 -8.88 2.18
N ILE A 46 -14.01 -9.86 1.43
CA ILE A 46 -13.19 -10.60 0.45
C ILE A 46 -12.80 -9.69 -0.73
N ILE A 47 -13.74 -8.90 -1.25
CA ILE A 47 -13.51 -8.01 -2.40
C ILE A 47 -12.57 -6.88 -2.00
N GLY A 48 -12.88 -6.16 -0.92
CA GLY A 48 -12.05 -5.06 -0.42
C GLY A 48 -10.65 -5.53 -0.06
N GLY A 49 -10.53 -6.63 0.70
CA GLY A 49 -9.23 -7.19 1.06
C GLY A 49 -8.43 -7.72 -0.12
N GLY A 50 -9.07 -8.43 -1.05
CA GLY A 50 -8.43 -8.88 -2.28
C GLY A 50 -7.95 -7.73 -3.15
N ALA A 51 -8.75 -6.67 -3.28
CA ALA A 51 -8.38 -5.47 -4.02
C ALA A 51 -7.22 -4.70 -3.35
N THR A 52 -7.16 -4.65 -2.02
CA THR A 52 -6.02 -4.05 -1.29
C THR A 52 -4.71 -4.83 -1.53
N LEU A 53 -4.75 -6.17 -1.56
CA LEU A 53 -3.57 -6.96 -1.92
C LEU A 53 -3.09 -6.70 -3.35
N LEU A 54 -4.03 -6.56 -4.30
CA LEU A 54 -3.71 -6.19 -5.68
C LEU A 54 -3.13 -4.78 -5.76
N ALA A 55 -3.66 -3.82 -4.99
CA ALA A 55 -3.12 -2.47 -4.88
C ALA A 55 -1.65 -2.48 -4.45
N GLY A 56 -1.31 -3.28 -3.43
CA GLY A 56 0.08 -3.49 -2.99
C GLY A 56 1.00 -4.02 -4.10
N ALA A 57 0.54 -5.03 -4.84
CA ALA A 57 1.31 -5.60 -5.95
C ALA A 57 1.55 -4.59 -7.08
N VAL A 58 0.53 -3.81 -7.46
CA VAL A 58 0.62 -2.80 -8.52
C VAL A 58 1.54 -1.64 -8.09
N SER A 59 1.42 -1.18 -6.85
CA SER A 59 2.32 -0.17 -6.27
C SER A 59 3.78 -0.61 -6.30
N GLY A 60 4.07 -1.82 -5.82
CA GLY A 60 5.42 -2.39 -5.85
C GLY A 60 5.96 -2.52 -7.27
N PHE A 61 5.12 -2.98 -8.21
CA PHE A 61 5.50 -3.06 -9.62
C PHE A 61 5.83 -1.68 -10.22
N ALA A 62 5.05 -0.64 -9.91
CA ALA A 62 5.33 0.71 -10.36
C ALA A 62 6.66 1.24 -9.79
N ALA A 63 6.93 1.03 -8.51
CA ALA A 63 8.22 1.38 -7.90
C ALA A 63 9.39 0.63 -8.55
N ALA A 64 9.23 -0.65 -8.87
CA ALA A 64 10.22 -1.45 -9.60
C ALA A 64 10.47 -0.93 -11.02
N PHE A 65 9.41 -0.53 -11.72
CA PHE A 65 9.49 0.02 -13.07
C PHE A 65 10.28 1.33 -13.08
N ILE A 66 10.02 2.20 -12.09
CA ILE A 66 10.74 3.46 -11.95
C ILE A 66 12.19 3.21 -11.56
N ALA A 67 12.49 2.49 -10.48
CA ALA A 67 13.86 2.34 -9.97
C ALA A 67 14.75 1.41 -10.83
N GLY A 68 14.14 0.43 -11.49
CA GLY A 68 14.80 -0.68 -12.17
C GLY A 68 14.68 -1.98 -11.36
N ARG A 69 14.37 -3.09 -12.06
CA ARG A 69 14.04 -4.40 -11.46
C ARG A 69 15.07 -4.95 -10.47
N SER A 70 16.36 -4.64 -10.64
CA SER A 70 17.42 -5.13 -9.75
C SER A 70 17.53 -4.34 -8.44
N VAL A 71 16.85 -3.19 -8.32
CA VAL A 71 17.00 -2.29 -7.19
C VAL A 71 15.89 -2.51 -6.15
N LYS A 72 16.26 -3.12 -5.03
CA LYS A 72 15.31 -3.51 -3.96
C LYS A 72 15.01 -2.40 -2.94
N ILE A 73 15.80 -1.32 -2.93
CA ILE A 73 15.70 -0.24 -1.93
C ILE A 73 14.29 0.38 -1.84
N PRO A 74 13.62 0.74 -2.95
CA PRO A 74 12.27 1.34 -2.88
C PRO A 74 11.26 0.40 -2.22
N HIS A 75 11.29 -0.88 -2.60
CA HIS A 75 10.41 -1.90 -2.06
C HIS A 75 10.59 -2.06 -0.55
N ALA A 76 11.85 -2.12 -0.09
CA ALA A 76 12.14 -2.23 1.34
C ALA A 76 11.62 -1.01 2.11
N ILE A 77 11.78 0.20 1.56
CA ILE A 77 11.30 1.43 2.20
C ILE A 77 9.77 1.46 2.23
N ILE A 78 9.09 1.17 1.12
CA ILE A 78 7.62 1.08 1.05
C ILE A 78 7.10 0.05 2.05
N SER A 79 7.70 -1.14 2.12
CA SER A 79 7.29 -2.15 3.12
C SER A 79 7.49 -1.69 4.56
N ILE A 80 8.58 -0.96 4.85
CA ILE A 80 8.79 -0.37 6.18
C ILE A 80 7.71 0.66 6.49
N LEU A 81 7.34 1.53 5.53
CA LEU A 81 6.28 2.52 5.70
C LEU A 81 4.94 1.84 6.02
N ILE A 82 4.58 0.80 5.26
CA ILE A 82 3.38 -0.01 5.50
C ILE A 82 3.39 -0.58 6.92
N VAL A 83 4.50 -1.20 7.35
CA VAL A 83 4.61 -1.78 8.70
C VAL A 83 4.49 -0.71 9.79
N VAL A 84 5.14 0.44 9.61
CA VAL A 84 5.10 1.56 10.56
C VAL A 84 3.68 2.12 10.66
N GLU A 85 3.03 2.38 9.54
CA GLU A 85 1.65 2.88 9.50
C GLU A 85 0.67 1.88 10.11
N THR A 86 0.76 0.62 9.72
CA THR A 86 -0.05 -0.47 10.27
C THR A 86 0.11 -0.56 11.79
N THR A 87 1.35 -0.52 12.28
CA THR A 87 1.66 -0.56 13.72
C THR A 87 1.09 0.67 14.43
N TYR A 88 1.26 1.86 13.85
CA TYR A 88 0.70 3.10 14.40
C TYR A 88 -0.83 3.04 14.51
N LEU A 89 -1.49 2.52 13.48
CA LEU A 89 -2.94 2.36 13.43
C LEU A 89 -3.46 1.38 14.50
N ILE A 90 -2.77 0.24 14.68
CA ILE A 90 -3.06 -0.72 15.76
C ILE A 90 -2.91 -0.05 17.14
N LEU A 91 -1.73 0.51 17.42
CA LEU A 91 -1.40 1.05 18.74
C LEU A 91 -2.28 2.26 19.11
N SER A 92 -2.78 2.99 18.10
CA SER A 92 -3.66 4.14 18.31
C SER A 92 -5.15 3.77 18.36
N ASN A 93 -5.51 2.47 18.31
CA ASN A 93 -6.90 2.00 18.19
C ASN A 93 -7.68 2.68 17.04
N LYS A 94 -6.99 3.04 15.96
CA LYS A 94 -7.60 3.66 14.77
C LYS A 94 -8.16 2.64 13.79
N VAL A 95 -7.96 1.35 14.06
CA VAL A 95 -8.46 0.25 13.24
C VAL A 95 -9.28 -0.69 14.11
N SER A 96 -10.49 -1.00 13.63
CA SER A 96 -11.44 -1.92 14.27
C SER A 96 -11.68 -3.19 13.43
N GLY A 97 -10.82 -3.44 12.44
CA GLY A 97 -10.91 -4.56 11.51
C GLY A 97 -9.56 -5.11 11.07
N PRO A 98 -9.52 -6.03 10.09
CA PRO A 98 -8.31 -6.72 9.72
C PRO A 98 -7.41 -5.81 8.87
N LEU A 99 -6.12 -5.96 9.07
CA LEU A 99 -5.08 -5.18 8.40
C LEU A 99 -4.60 -6.01 7.21
N TRP A 100 -5.24 -5.80 6.07
CA TRP A 100 -4.77 -6.23 4.76
C TRP A 100 -4.40 -4.99 3.95
#